data_AF-A0A2K2TU89-F1
#
_entry.id   AF-A0A2K2TU89-F1
#
_cell.length_a   1.000
_cell.length_b   1.000
_cell.length_c   1.000
_cell.angle_alpha   90.00
_cell.angle_beta   90.00
_cell.angle_gamma   90.00
#
_symmetry.space_group_name_H-M   'P 1'
#
loop_
_entity.id
_entity.type
_entity.pdbx_description
1 polymer ?
#
loop_
_entity_poly.entity_id
_entity_poly.type
_entity_poly.pdbx_seq_one_letter_code
_entity_poly.pdbx_strand_id
1 'polypeptide(L)'
;MDRKILRSQAAGAFRNNILAGVILLFLYVLGHNGFGTDDMKGICLIWGDGFAMTGVLLLGTAGITLLNRLGYLDWACYGVYLSGALLSRKKNEDISSFYEYRTLREHKKASVLPAVGVSAVWICIGLLLSMLYYQV
;
A
#
# COMPACT_ATOMS: atom_id res chain seq x y z
N MET A 1 8.16 22.83 -9.74
CA MET A 1 7.00 21.96 -9.44
C MET A 1 6.41 22.41 -8.11
N ASP A 2 5.17 22.89 -8.12
CA ASP A 2 4.61 23.76 -7.08
C ASP A 2 4.35 23.02 -5.75
N ARG A 3 4.79 23.57 -4.61
CA ARG A 3 4.68 22.91 -3.28
C ARG A 3 3.24 22.50 -2.93
N LYS A 4 2.25 23.21 -3.48
CA LYS A 4 0.82 22.91 -3.31
C LYS A 4 0.39 21.60 -3.98
N ILE A 5 0.95 21.29 -5.16
CA ILE A 5 0.63 20.07 -5.92
C ILE A 5 1.18 18.84 -5.19
N LEU A 6 2.41 18.93 -4.66
CA LEU A 6 3.03 17.87 -3.87
C LEU A 6 2.26 17.58 -2.58
N ARG A 7 1.78 18.62 -1.88
CA ARG A 7 0.95 18.46 -0.67
C ARG A 7 -0.40 17.80 -0.96
N SER A 8 -1.06 18.21 -2.05
CA SER A 8 -2.34 17.61 -2.47
C SER A 8 -2.19 16.12 -2.84
N GLN A 9 -1.14 15.78 -3.60
CA GLN A 9 -0.85 14.37 -3.93
C GLN A 9 -0.47 13.54 -2.71
N ALA A 10 0.29 14.10 -1.77
CA ALA A 10 0.63 13.43 -0.52
C ALA A 10 -0.60 13.20 0.37
N ALA A 11 -1.52 14.17 0.45
CA ALA A 11 -2.77 14.04 1.19
C ALA A 11 -3.70 12.98 0.57
N GLY A 12 -3.81 12.96 -0.77
CA GLY A 12 -4.57 11.93 -1.48
C GLY A 12 -4.00 10.53 -1.26
N ALA A 13 -2.67 10.38 -1.33
CA ALA A 13 -1.99 9.12 -1.04
C ALA A 13 -2.18 8.70 0.42
N PHE A 14 -2.09 9.63 1.38
CA PHE A 14 -2.32 9.35 2.79
C PHE A 14 -3.72 8.81 3.05
N ARG A 15 -4.75 9.50 2.52
CA ARG A 15 -6.15 9.06 2.61
C ARG A 15 -6.34 7.66 2.01
N ASN A 16 -5.76 7.41 0.84
CA ASN A 16 -5.91 6.12 0.17
C ASN A 16 -5.23 4.99 0.96
N ASN A 17 -4.07 5.23 1.57
CA ASN A 17 -3.40 4.24 2.43
C ASN A 17 -4.20 3.94 3.70
N ILE A 18 -4.84 4.95 4.30
CA ILE A 18 -5.75 4.73 5.44
C ILE A 18 -6.93 3.87 5.03
N LEU A 19 -7.61 4.22 3.93
CA LEU A 19 -8.74 3.44 3.41
C LEU A 19 -8.34 2.00 3.12
N ALA A 20 -7.20 1.78 2.45
CA ALA A 20 -6.67 0.45 2.19
C ALA A 20 -6.39 -0.31 3.50
N GLY A 21 -5.80 0.36 4.50
CA GLY A 21 -5.54 -0.23 5.81
C GLY A 21 -6.81 -0.64 6.54
N VAL A 22 -7.83 0.24 6.58
CA VAL A 22 -9.13 -0.08 7.18
C VAL A 22 -9.76 -1.30 6.48
N ILE A 23 -9.77 -1.33 5.15
CA ILE A 23 -10.32 -2.46 4.40
C ILE A 23 -9.58 -3.76 4.74
N LEU A 24 -8.25 -3.75 4.75
CA LEU A 24 -7.43 -4.93 5.08
C LEU A 24 -7.67 -5.41 6.51
N LEU A 25 -7.77 -4.49 7.47
CA LEU A 25 -8.10 -4.83 8.85
C LEU A 25 -9.48 -5.50 8.93
N PHE A 26 -10.50 -4.90 8.32
CA PHE A 26 -11.85 -5.48 8.35
C PHE A 26 -11.89 -6.85 7.68
N LEU A 27 -11.20 -7.04 6.55
CA LEU A 27 -11.09 -8.36 5.92
C LEU A 27 -10.45 -9.40 6.85
N TYR A 28 -9.40 -9.01 7.59
CA TYR A 28 -8.76 -9.88 8.56
C TYR A 28 -9.70 -10.22 9.73
N VAL A 29 -10.29 -9.20 10.36
CA VAL A 29 -11.17 -9.33 11.53
C VAL A 29 -12.42 -10.14 11.19
N LEU A 30 -13.02 -9.91 10.02
CA LEU A 30 -14.17 -10.69 9.53
C LEU A 30 -13.78 -12.15 9.29
N GLY A 31 -12.60 -12.40 8.71
CA GLY A 31 -12.11 -13.75 8.47
C GLY A 31 -11.85 -14.55 9.77
N HIS A 32 -11.64 -13.85 10.89
CA HIS A 32 -11.31 -14.46 12.19
C HIS A 32 -12.41 -14.29 13.25
N ASN A 33 -13.65 -13.96 12.85
CA ASN A 33 -14.78 -13.75 13.78
C ASN A 33 -14.51 -12.76 14.91
N GLY A 34 -13.73 -11.70 14.67
CA GLY A 34 -13.33 -10.75 15.70
C GLY A 34 -14.45 -9.88 16.27
N PHE A 35 -15.69 -10.00 15.75
CA PHE A 35 -16.90 -9.39 16.32
C PHE A 35 -17.74 -10.35 17.16
N GLY A 36 -17.48 -11.65 17.09
CA GLY A 36 -18.22 -12.68 17.84
C GLY A 36 -17.50 -13.17 19.09
N THR A 37 -16.38 -12.52 19.45
CA THR A 37 -15.56 -12.91 20.60
C THR A 37 -15.87 -11.99 21.78
N ASP A 38 -16.42 -12.56 22.85
CA ASP A 38 -16.72 -11.81 24.08
C ASP A 38 -15.55 -11.78 25.07
N ASP A 39 -14.52 -12.60 24.83
CA ASP A 39 -13.31 -12.64 25.65
C ASP A 39 -12.35 -11.51 25.24
N MET A 40 -11.98 -10.67 26.22
CA MET A 40 -11.04 -9.57 26.03
C MET A 40 -9.68 -10.04 25.50
N LYS A 41 -9.22 -11.24 25.89
CA LYS A 41 -7.99 -11.82 25.32
C LYS A 41 -8.12 -12.11 23.83
N GLY A 42 -9.23 -12.73 23.43
CA GLY A 42 -9.49 -13.02 22.03
C GLY A 42 -9.64 -11.74 21.18
N ILE A 43 -10.28 -10.70 21.73
CA ILE A 43 -10.38 -9.39 21.06
C ILE A 43 -8.98 -8.79 20.87
N CYS A 44 -8.15 -8.72 21.91
CA CYS A 44 -6.80 -8.17 21.82
C CYS A 44 -5.93 -8.93 20.81
N LEU A 45 -6.05 -10.26 20.77
CA LEU A 45 -5.31 -11.10 19.83
C LEU A 45 -5.73 -10.83 18.38
N ILE A 46 -7.02 -10.97 18.06
CA ILE A 46 -7.53 -10.87 16.68
C ILE A 46 -7.33 -9.46 16.13
N TRP A 47 -7.64 -8.44 16.92
CA TRP A 47 -7.46 -7.06 16.48
C TRP A 47 -5.98 -6.69 16.44
N GLY A 48 -5.18 -7.11 17.41
CA GLY A 48 -3.73 -6.89 17.42
C GLY A 48 -3.05 -7.44 16.17
N ASP A 49 -3.32 -8.70 15.83
CA ASP A 49 -2.80 -9.35 14.62
C ASP A 49 -3.33 -8.67 13.36
N GLY A 50 -4.61 -8.29 13.32
CA GLY A 50 -5.19 -7.57 12.21
C GLY A 50 -4.52 -6.22 11.95
N PHE A 51 -4.22 -5.47 13.01
CA PHE A 51 -3.51 -4.20 12.92
C PHE A 51 -2.05 -4.39 12.46
N ALA A 52 -1.34 -5.36 13.04
CA ALA A 52 0.04 -5.65 12.70
C ALA A 52 0.17 -6.15 11.24
N MET A 53 -0.65 -7.12 10.83
CA MET A 53 -0.65 -7.69 9.49
C MET A 53 -0.96 -6.63 8.43
N THR A 54 -1.97 -5.79 8.68
CA THR A 54 -2.31 -4.67 7.82
C THR A 54 -1.12 -3.70 7.66
N GLY A 55 -0.48 -3.36 8.77
CA GLY A 55 0.71 -2.51 8.77
C GLY A 55 1.85 -3.11 7.96
N VAL A 56 2.14 -4.40 8.12
CA VAL A 56 3.17 -5.12 7.35
C VAL A 56 2.85 -5.14 5.86
N LEU A 57 1.61 -5.41 5.47
CA LEU A 57 1.19 -5.40 4.06
C LEU A 57 1.35 -4.01 3.44
N LEU A 58 0.90 -2.95 4.12
CA LEU A 58 1.09 -1.58 3.67
C LEU A 58 2.57 -1.22 3.54
N LEU A 59 3.41 -1.62 4.50
CA LEU A 59 4.85 -1.42 4.43
C LEU A 59 5.47 -2.17 3.24
N GLY A 60 5.00 -3.39 2.95
CA GLY A 60 5.37 -4.16 1.77
C GLY A 60 5.05 -3.42 0.48
N THR A 61 3.86 -2.82 0.36
CA THR A 61 3.50 -2.01 -0.82
C THR A 61 4.36 -0.75 -0.95
N ALA A 62 4.78 -0.14 0.16
CA ALA A 62 5.72 0.97 0.17
C ALA A 62 7.11 0.52 -0.33
N GLY A 63 7.56 -0.66 0.10
CA GLY A 63 8.79 -1.31 -0.39
C GLY A 63 8.75 -1.59 -1.90
N ILE A 64 7.66 -2.17 -2.40
CA ILE A 64 7.44 -2.39 -3.83
C ILE A 64 7.47 -1.05 -4.60
N THR A 65 6.84 -0.01 -4.06
CA THR A 65 6.85 1.32 -4.66
C THR A 65 8.26 1.92 -4.68
N LEU A 66 9.07 1.70 -3.65
CA LEU A 66 10.45 2.13 -3.61
C LEU A 66 11.31 1.39 -4.64
N LEU A 67 11.20 0.06 -4.73
CA LEU A 67 11.88 -0.75 -5.74
C LEU A 67 11.48 -0.32 -7.16
N ASN A 68 10.20 -0.02 -7.36
CA ASN A 68 9.68 0.52 -8.61
C ASN A 68 10.30 1.90 -8.95
N ARG A 69 10.52 2.77 -7.95
CA ARG A 69 11.19 4.08 -8.16
C ARG A 69 12.67 3.94 -8.55
N LEU A 70 13.33 2.88 -8.08
CA LEU A 70 14.72 2.54 -8.40
C LEU A 70 14.86 1.83 -9.76
N GLY A 71 13.74 1.48 -10.41
CA GLY A 71 13.71 0.85 -11.73
C GLY A 71 13.86 -0.67 -11.72
N TYR A 72 13.91 -1.30 -10.55
CA TYR A 72 13.98 -2.78 -10.44
C TYR A 72 12.74 -3.47 -11.04
N LEU A 73 11.60 -2.78 -11.06
CA LEU A 73 10.33 -3.29 -11.58
C LEU A 73 9.95 -2.70 -12.95
N ASP A 74 10.84 -1.95 -13.60
CA ASP A 74 10.53 -1.30 -14.88
C ASP A 74 10.16 -2.31 -15.97
N TRP A 75 10.84 -3.47 -16.01
CA TRP A 75 10.56 -4.55 -16.95
C TRP A 75 9.16 -5.14 -16.77
N ALA A 76 8.75 -5.39 -15.52
CA ALA A 76 7.41 -5.87 -15.21
C ALA A 76 6.34 -4.84 -15.60
N CYS A 77 6.60 -3.56 -15.32
CA CYS A 77 5.67 -2.48 -15.65
C CYS A 77 5.57 -2.22 -17.16
N TYR A 78 6.66 -2.41 -17.90
CA TYR A 78 6.67 -2.40 -19.36
C TYR A 78 5.83 -3.55 -19.93
N GLY A 79 5.94 -4.76 -19.37
CA GLY A 79 5.11 -5.90 -19.77
C GLY A 79 3.61 -5.65 -19.56
N VAL A 80 3.23 -5.06 -18.43
CA VAL A 80 1.83 -4.65 -18.17
C VAL A 80 1.37 -3.57 -19.15
N TYR A 81 2.23 -2.58 -19.42
CA TYR A 81 1.94 -1.53 -20.41
C TYR A 81 1.70 -2.12 -21.80
N LEU A 82 2.58 -3.02 -22.26
CA LEU A 82 2.45 -3.69 -23.55
C LEU A 82 1.17 -4.54 -23.62
N SER A 83 0.85 -5.26 -22.55
CA SER A 83 -0.38 -6.06 -22.46
C SER A 83 -1.64 -5.18 -22.57
N GLY A 84 -1.65 -4.03 -21.89
CA GLY A 84 -2.73 -3.05 -21.99
C GLY A 84 -2.83 -2.41 -23.38
N ALA A 85 -1.70 -2.15 -24.03
CA ALA A 85 -1.66 -1.65 -25.40
C ALA A 85 -2.21 -2.68 -26.40
N LEU A 86 -1.88 -3.97 -26.23
CA LEU A 86 -2.41 -5.07 -27.05
C LEU A 86 -3.93 -5.26 -26.88
N LEU A 87 -4.44 -5.07 -25.66
CA LEU A 87 -5.87 -5.20 -25.35
C LEU A 87 -6.68 -3.94 -25.72
N SER A 88 -6.03 -2.78 -25.85
CA SER A 88 -6.68 -1.52 -26.21
C SER A 88 -6.80 -1.39 -27.72
N ARG A 89 -8.03 -1.31 -28.24
CA ARG A 89 -8.32 -1.02 -29.66
C ARG A 89 -7.85 0.36 -30.13
N LYS A 90 -7.44 1.25 -29.22
CA LYS A 90 -6.83 2.54 -29.58
C LYS A 90 -5.38 2.32 -29.95
N LYS A 91 -5.05 2.69 -31.20
CA LYS A 91 -3.68 2.85 -31.71
C LYS A 91 -2.98 3.95 -30.90
N ASN A 92 -2.50 3.60 -29.72
CA ASN A 92 -1.73 4.51 -28.89
C ASN A 92 -0.33 4.64 -29.51
N GLU A 93 0.08 5.89 -29.66
CA GLU A 93 1.31 6.35 -30.28
C GLU A 93 2.56 5.63 -29.73
N ASP A 94 3.54 5.49 -30.64
CA ASP A 94 4.82 4.80 -30.56
C ASP A 94 5.53 4.88 -29.19
N ILE A 95 5.31 3.90 -28.33
CA ILE A 95 6.37 3.48 -27.39
C ILE A 95 6.93 2.20 -27.98
N SER A 96 7.87 2.36 -28.92
CA SER A 96 8.45 1.23 -29.65
C SER A 96 9.55 0.53 -28.84
N SER A 97 10.07 1.19 -27.80
CA SER A 97 11.18 0.69 -27.01
C SER A 97 10.97 0.81 -25.50
N PHE A 98 11.56 -0.14 -24.77
CA PHE A 98 11.68 -0.08 -23.30
C PHE A 98 12.36 1.20 -22.82
N TYR A 99 13.26 1.77 -23.63
CA TYR A 99 14.01 2.97 -23.28
C TYR A 99 13.12 4.22 -23.25
N GLU A 100 12.23 4.38 -24.23
CA GLU A 100 11.19 5.44 -24.23
C GLU A 100 10.19 5.27 -23.08
N TYR A 101 9.79 4.03 -22.78
CA TYR A 101 8.95 3.76 -21.62
C TYR A 101 9.61 4.24 -20.32
N ARG A 102 10.92 3.97 -20.17
CA ARG A 102 11.68 4.33 -18.98
C ARG A 102 11.81 5.84 -18.80
N THR A 103 12.15 6.58 -19.87
CA THR A 103 12.31 8.05 -19.82
C THR A 103 11.00 8.76 -19.49
N LEU A 104 9.86 8.30 -20.04
CA LEU A 104 8.55 8.85 -19.70
C LEU A 104 8.15 8.61 -18.23
N ARG A 105 8.64 7.51 -17.64
CA ARG A 105 8.29 7.09 -16.28
C ARG A 105 9.08 7.80 -15.19
N GLU A 106 10.28 8.29 -15.50
CA GLU A 106 11.12 9.03 -14.55
C GLU A 106 10.43 10.29 -14.00
N HIS A 107 9.50 10.88 -14.76
CA HIS A 107 8.77 12.09 -14.38
C HIS A 107 7.55 11.85 -13.47
N LYS A 108 7.12 10.60 -13.22
CA LYS A 108 5.90 10.27 -12.46
C LYS A 108 6.16 9.36 -11.24
N LYS A 109 7.14 9.71 -10.41
CA LYS A 109 7.46 8.93 -9.20
C LYS A 109 6.57 9.34 -8.01
N ALA A 110 5.57 8.52 -7.69
CA ALA A 110 4.73 8.69 -6.50
C ALA A 110 5.55 8.75 -5.19
N SER A 111 5.03 9.43 -4.18
CA SER A 111 5.68 9.54 -2.86
C SER A 111 5.39 8.30 -2.00
N VAL A 112 6.45 7.73 -1.43
CA VAL A 112 6.39 6.57 -0.50
C VAL A 112 6.16 6.96 0.95
N LEU A 113 6.43 8.21 1.32
CA LEU A 113 6.36 8.69 2.71
C LEU A 113 4.98 8.48 3.37
N PRO A 114 3.84 8.72 2.69
CA PRO A 114 2.53 8.50 3.30
C PRO A 114 2.27 7.03 3.64
N ALA A 115 2.69 6.11 2.77
CA ALA A 115 2.50 4.67 2.99
C ALA A 115 3.34 4.16 4.18
N VAL A 116 4.60 4.59 4.27
CA VAL A 116 5.48 4.27 5.40
C VAL A 116 4.92 4.81 6.71
N GLY A 117 4.50 6.09 6.73
CA GLY A 117 3.94 6.70 7.94
C GLY A 117 2.68 6.00 8.44
N VAL A 118 1.73 5.70 7.54
CA VAL A 118 0.51 4.98 7.90
C VAL A 118 0.84 3.57 8.40
N SER A 119 1.70 2.82 7.69
CA SER A 119 2.09 1.46 8.10
C SER A 119 2.71 1.41 9.49
N ALA A 120 3.57 2.37 9.84
CA ALA A 120 4.18 2.45 11.16
C ALA A 120 3.14 2.63 12.27
N VAL A 121 2.14 3.49 12.06
CA VAL A 121 1.05 3.69 13.02
C VAL A 121 0.24 2.40 13.22
N TRP A 122 -0.08 1.70 12.13
CA TRP A 122 -0.80 0.42 12.18
C TRP A 122 -0.03 -0.65 12.98
N ILE A 123 1.27 -0.78 12.73
CA ILE A 123 2.15 -1.71 13.47
C ILE A 123 2.20 -1.32 14.95
N CYS A 124 2.34 -0.02 15.27
CA CYS A 124 2.35 0.44 16.66
C CYS A 124 1.05 0.09 17.39
N ILE A 125 -0.12 0.27 16.76
CA ILE A 125 -1.41 -0.11 17.36
C ILE A 125 -1.47 -1.63 17.59
N GLY A 126 -1.04 -2.43 16.61
CA GLY A 126 -1.00 -3.89 16.75
C GLY A 126 -0.09 -4.35 17.89
N LEU A 127 1.10 -3.74 18.03
CA LEU A 127 2.02 -4.01 19.13
C LEU A 127 1.44 -3.62 20.49
N LEU A 128 0.76 -2.47 20.59
CA LEU A 128 0.10 -2.06 21.84
C LEU A 128 -1.00 -3.04 22.25
N LEU A 129 -1.81 -3.51 21.30
CA LEU A 129 -2.84 -4.54 21.56
C LEU A 129 -2.23 -5.89 21.94
N SER A 130 -1.11 -6.27 21.32
CA SER A 130 -0.35 -7.46 21.69
C SER A 130 0.24 -7.35 23.10
N MET A 131 0.73 -6.18 23.51
CA MET A 131 1.17 -5.96 24.89
C MET A 131 0.01 -6.09 25.88
N LEU A 132 -1.16 -5.53 25.56
CA LEU A 132 -2.37 -5.65 26.38
C LEU A 132 -2.83 -7.10 26.51
N TYR A 133 -2.71 -7.91 25.45
CA TYR A 133 -3.02 -9.34 25.49
C TYR A 133 -2.24 -10.09 26.60
N TYR A 134 -0.98 -9.73 26.84
CA TYR A 134 -0.18 -10.33 27.91
C TYR A 134 -0.46 -9.77 29.31
N GLN A 135 -1.21 -8.68 29.42
CA GLN A 135 -1.57 -8.04 30.70
C GLN A 135 -2.98 -8.40 31.20
N VAL A 136 -3.88 -8.75 30.28
CA VAL A 136 -5.22 -9.31 30.57
C VAL A 136 -5.10 -10.80 30.86
#